data_AF-A0A2P7BE28-F1
#
_entry.id   AF-A0A2P7BE28-F1
#
_cell.length_a   1.000
_cell.length_b   1.000
_cell.length_c   1.000
_cell.angle_alpha   90.00
_cell.angle_beta   90.00
_cell.angle_gamma   90.00
#
_symmetry.space_group_name_H-M   'P 1'
#
loop_
_entity.id
_entity.type
_entity.pdbx_description
1 polymer ?
#
loop_
_entity_poly.entity_id
_entity_poly.type
_entity_poly.pdbx_seq_one_letter_code
_entity_poly.pdbx_strand_id
1 'polypeptide(L)'
;MIEVKLFGSYGAQHTPSGLFIDMNGKTRIKDPIGPLCRLLQEHGYEGLVRITRDGTPVFKNDLDLSFWAGLDFVDEQTKSAKCIKYRPFGWSSPEEISEKGRA
;
A
#
# COMPACT_ATOMS: atom_id res chain seq x y z
N MET A 1 -16.67 1.77 -8.75
CA MET A 1 -16.21 1.03 -7.54
C MET A 1 -15.19 0.02 -8.00
N ILE A 2 -14.04 -0.03 -7.35
CA ILE A 2 -12.88 -0.85 -7.70
C ILE A 2 -12.77 -1.97 -6.69
N GLU A 3 -12.76 -3.22 -7.14
CA GLU A 3 -12.70 -4.38 -6.25
C GLU A 3 -11.31 -4.97 -6.22
N VAL A 4 -10.65 -4.82 -5.06
CA VAL A 4 -9.33 -5.39 -4.80
C VAL A 4 -9.50 -6.63 -3.93
N LYS A 5 -8.98 -7.76 -4.40
CA LYS A 5 -8.95 -9.02 -3.68
C LYS A 5 -7.56 -9.27 -3.12
N LEU A 6 -7.47 -9.49 -1.81
CA LEU A 6 -6.26 -9.96 -1.15
C LEU A 6 -6.11 -11.47 -1.33
N PHE A 7 -4.90 -11.91 -1.61
CA PHE A 7 -4.53 -13.33 -1.68
C PHE A 7 -3.17 -13.56 -1.02
N GLY A 8 -3.01 -14.70 -0.35
CA GLY A 8 -1.82 -14.94 0.48
C GLY A 8 -1.65 -13.86 1.55
N SER A 9 -0.43 -13.68 2.06
CA SER A 9 -0.15 -12.61 3.03
C SER A 9 0.35 -11.32 2.38
N TYR A 10 0.72 -11.39 1.09
CA TYR A 10 1.49 -10.34 0.41
C TYR A 10 0.94 -9.99 -0.98
N GLY A 11 -0.21 -10.53 -1.35
CA GLY A 11 -0.80 -10.37 -2.69
C GLY A 11 -2.08 -9.56 -2.69
N ALA A 12 -2.24 -8.70 -3.71
CA ALA A 12 -3.49 -8.03 -4.03
C ALA A 12 -3.74 -8.04 -5.54
N GLN A 13 -4.99 -8.20 -5.96
CA GLN A 13 -5.40 -8.23 -7.37
C GLN A 13 -6.66 -7.41 -7.60
N HIS A 14 -6.70 -6.65 -8.70
CA HIS A 14 -7.92 -6.03 -9.21
C HIS A 14 -8.55 -6.94 -10.28
N THR A 15 -9.63 -7.64 -9.90
CA THR A 15 -10.22 -8.74 -10.68
C THR A 15 -10.61 -8.36 -12.11
N PRO A 16 -11.26 -7.21 -12.39
CA PRO A 16 -11.67 -6.84 -13.75
C PRO A 16 -10.51 -6.59 -14.72
N SER A 17 -9.41 -5.99 -14.22
CA SER A 17 -8.25 -5.64 -15.06
C SER A 17 -7.20 -6.75 -15.15
N GLY A 18 -7.24 -7.71 -14.24
CA GLY A 18 -6.19 -8.72 -14.07
C GLY A 18 -4.91 -8.20 -13.40
N LEU A 19 -4.75 -6.88 -13.19
CA LEU A 19 -3.59 -6.29 -12.52
C LEU A 19 -3.44 -6.84 -11.09
N PHE A 20 -2.23 -7.23 -10.73
CA PHE A 20 -1.92 -7.75 -9.41
C PHE A 20 -0.52 -7.34 -8.98
N ILE A 21 -0.31 -7.34 -7.66
CA ILE A 21 0.99 -7.21 -7.04
C ILE A 21 1.16 -8.35 -6.05
N ASP A 22 2.34 -8.96 -6.07
CA ASP A 22 2.81 -9.87 -5.04
C ASP A 22 4.09 -9.27 -4.42
N MET A 23 4.04 -9.01 -3.12
CA MET A 23 5.14 -8.43 -2.36
C MET A 23 6.01 -9.50 -1.67
N ASN A 24 5.79 -10.78 -1.96
CA ASN A 24 6.58 -11.87 -1.38
C ASN A 24 8.08 -11.67 -1.65
N GLY A 25 8.90 -11.78 -0.60
CA GLY A 25 10.34 -11.52 -0.65
C GLY A 25 10.78 -10.05 -0.50
N LYS A 26 9.85 -9.08 -0.40
CA LYS A 26 10.20 -7.70 -0.06
C LYS A 26 10.30 -7.50 1.45
N THR A 27 11.34 -6.80 1.88
CA THR A 27 11.76 -6.76 3.30
C THR A 27 11.19 -5.61 4.11
N ARG A 28 10.70 -4.54 3.48
CA ARG A 28 10.24 -3.32 4.18
C ARG A 28 8.73 -3.03 4.05
N ILE A 29 8.18 -3.12 2.85
CA ILE A 29 6.75 -2.89 2.60
C ILE A 29 6.09 -4.25 2.45
N LYS A 30 5.16 -4.57 3.36
CA LYS A 30 4.45 -5.85 3.34
C LYS A 30 3.00 -5.73 2.85
N ASP A 31 2.46 -4.53 2.77
CA ASP A 31 1.10 -4.31 2.30
C ASP A 31 1.05 -4.12 0.76
N PRO A 32 0.33 -5.01 0.03
CA PRO A 32 0.18 -4.90 -1.41
C PRO A 32 -0.89 -3.89 -1.86
N ILE A 33 -1.74 -3.37 -0.96
CA ILE A 33 -2.87 -2.51 -1.31
C ILE A 33 -2.38 -1.18 -1.91
N GLY A 34 -1.51 -0.47 -1.19
CA GLY A 34 -0.98 0.83 -1.63
C GLY A 34 -0.28 0.76 -3.01
N PRO A 35 0.68 -0.16 -3.20
CA PRO A 35 1.30 -0.41 -4.50
C PRO A 35 0.31 -0.71 -5.62
N LEU A 36 -0.71 -1.56 -5.38
CA LEU A 36 -1.69 -1.90 -6.42
C LEU A 36 -2.56 -0.69 -6.77
N CYS A 37 -2.96 0.10 -5.78
CA CYS A 37 -3.74 1.31 -6.02
C CYS A 37 -2.98 2.33 -6.86
N ARG A 38 -1.66 2.48 -6.67
CA ARG A 38 -0.81 3.32 -7.54
C ARG A 38 -0.79 2.81 -8.97
N LEU A 39 -0.59 1.50 -9.15
CA LEU A 39 -0.62 0.88 -10.47
C LEU A 39 -1.97 1.13 -11.18
N LEU A 40 -3.07 1.08 -10.43
CA LEU A 40 -4.39 1.41 -10.96
C LEU A 40 -4.51 2.90 -11.32
N GLN A 41 -3.95 3.84 -10.53
CA GLN A 41 -3.89 5.26 -10.92
C GLN A 41 -3.15 5.46 -12.24
N GLU A 42 -2.00 4.81 -12.39
CA GLU A 42 -1.18 4.88 -13.61
C GLU A 42 -1.96 4.39 -14.84
N HIS A 43 -2.92 3.49 -14.65
CA HIS A 43 -3.81 2.98 -15.70
C HIS A 43 -5.12 3.79 -15.84
N GLY A 44 -5.23 4.94 -15.17
CA GLY A 44 -6.36 5.87 -15.29
C GLY A 44 -7.62 5.47 -14.50
N TYR A 45 -7.51 4.58 -13.52
CA TYR A 45 -8.62 4.23 -12.65
C TYR A 45 -8.82 5.26 -11.53
N GLU A 46 -10.08 5.59 -11.25
CA GLU A 46 -10.47 6.51 -10.18
C GLU A 46 -11.71 6.00 -9.41
N GLY A 47 -11.87 6.47 -8.16
CA GLY A 47 -13.04 6.22 -7.31
C GLY A 47 -12.76 5.35 -6.08
N LEU A 48 -13.84 4.85 -5.47
CA LEU A 48 -13.79 4.07 -4.23
C LEU A 48 -13.27 2.65 -4.46
N VAL A 49 -12.38 2.21 -3.58
CA VAL A 49 -11.80 0.86 -3.53
C VAL A 49 -12.43 0.07 -2.39
N ARG A 50 -13.01 -1.07 -2.74
CA ARG A 50 -13.43 -2.10 -1.81
C ARG A 50 -12.37 -3.19 -1.74
N ILE A 51 -11.87 -3.45 -0.54
CA ILE A 51 -10.85 -4.47 -0.30
C ILE A 51 -11.51 -5.69 0.32
N THR A 52 -11.33 -6.84 -0.31
CA THR A 52 -11.92 -8.11 0.11
C THR A 52 -10.86 -9.16 0.34
N ARG A 53 -11.14 -10.09 1.25
CA ARG A 53 -10.39 -11.33 1.42
C ARG A 53 -11.38 -12.47 1.45
N ASP A 54 -11.23 -13.42 0.52
CA ASP A 54 -12.15 -14.55 0.37
C ASP A 54 -13.62 -14.12 0.30
N GLY A 55 -13.88 -13.02 -0.42
CA GLY A 55 -15.22 -12.44 -0.59
C GLY A 55 -15.72 -11.59 0.60
N THR A 56 -14.97 -11.55 1.70
CA THR A 56 -15.34 -10.77 2.89
C THR A 56 -14.67 -9.39 2.86
N PRO A 57 -15.40 -8.28 3.07
CA PRO A 57 -14.80 -6.95 3.20
C PRO A 57 -13.81 -6.90 4.38
N VAL A 58 -12.61 -6.39 4.13
CA VAL A 58 -11.56 -6.26 5.16
C VAL A 58 -11.78 -5.01 6.00
N PHE A 59 -12.24 -3.93 5.37
CA PHE A 59 -12.51 -2.66 6.04
C PHE A 59 -14.01 -2.38 6.06
N LYS A 60 -14.45 -1.63 7.08
CA LYS A 60 -15.86 -1.25 7.25
C LYS A 60 -16.35 -0.31 6.15
N ASN A 61 -15.46 0.56 5.67
CA ASN A 61 -15.77 1.56 4.66
C ASN A 61 -14.89 1.35 3.43
N ASP A 62 -15.48 1.54 2.27
CA ASP A 62 -14.71 1.72 1.04
C ASP A 62 -14.08 3.11 1.07
N LEU A 63 -12.82 3.21 0.65
CA LEU A 63 -12.06 4.48 0.65
C LEU A 63 -11.54 4.76 -0.74
N ASP A 64 -11.29 6.04 -1.03
CA ASP A 64 -10.81 6.46 -2.34
C ASP A 64 -9.50 5.78 -2.72
N LEU A 65 -9.35 5.52 -4.01
CA LEU A 65 -8.14 4.93 -4.56
C LEU A 65 -6.91 5.80 -4.29
N SER A 66 -7.07 7.13 -4.29
CA SER A 66 -6.02 8.08 -3.91
C SER A 66 -5.63 8.00 -2.43
N PHE A 67 -6.56 7.67 -1.54
CA PHE A 67 -6.27 7.45 -0.13
C PHE A 67 -5.33 6.26 0.03
N TRP A 68 -5.66 5.12 -0.59
CA TRP A 68 -4.83 3.91 -0.52
C TRP A 68 -3.48 4.10 -1.21
N ALA A 69 -3.46 4.71 -2.38
CA ALA A 69 -2.21 5.00 -3.10
C ALA A 69 -1.28 5.93 -2.28
N GLY A 70 -1.84 6.79 -1.43
CA GLY A 70 -1.11 7.71 -0.57
C GLY A 70 -0.50 7.09 0.69
N LEU A 71 -0.72 5.81 0.98
CA LEU A 71 -0.27 5.15 2.20
C LEU A 71 0.58 3.91 1.92
N ASP A 72 1.56 3.65 2.76
CA ASP A 72 2.23 2.35 2.87
C ASP A 72 2.12 1.84 4.31
N PHE A 73 1.95 0.53 4.47
CA PHE A 73 2.12 -0.13 5.75
C PHE A 73 3.47 -0.84 5.78
N VAL A 74 4.35 -0.32 6.64
CA VAL A 74 5.70 -0.83 6.86
C VAL A 74 5.68 -1.70 8.10
N ASP A 75 6.17 -2.93 7.97
CA ASP A 75 6.30 -3.89 9.05
C ASP A 75 7.77 -4.30 9.17
N GLU A 76 8.49 -3.57 10.01
CA GLU A 76 9.82 -3.94 10.48
C GLU A 76 9.60 -5.05 11.52
N GLN A 77 9.81 -6.32 11.18
CA GLN A 77 9.51 -7.54 11.98
C GLN A 77 9.75 -7.47 13.50
N THR A 78 10.58 -6.56 13.99
CA THR A 78 10.93 -6.32 15.39
C THR A 78 10.07 -5.25 16.09
N LYS A 79 9.18 -4.58 15.36
CA LYS A 79 8.33 -3.47 15.82
C LYS A 79 6.91 -3.66 15.29
N SER A 80 5.96 -2.96 15.88
CA SER A 80 4.60 -2.90 15.36
C SER A 80 4.57 -2.25 13.98
N ALA A 81 3.67 -2.75 13.12
CA ALA A 81 3.43 -2.16 11.81
C ALA A 81 3.06 -0.68 11.93
N LYS A 82 3.62 0.15 11.05
CA LYS A 82 3.36 1.58 10.97
C LYS A 82 2.71 1.92 9.63
N CYS A 83 1.65 2.71 9.69
CA CYS A 83 1.10 3.38 8.51
C CYS A 83 1.92 4.65 8.26
N ILE A 84 2.50 4.77 7.07
CA ILE A 84 3.28 5.93 6.65
C ILE A 84 2.66 6.53 5.39
N LYS A 85 2.83 7.85 5.21
CA LYS A 85 2.48 8.49 3.95
C LYS A 85 3.47 8.05 2.88
N TYR A 86 2.97 7.51 1.78
CA TYR A 86 3.78 7.18 0.62
C TYR A 86 4.46 8.43 0.07
N ARG A 87 5.74 8.28 -0.26
CA ARG A 87 6.51 9.27 -0.98
C ARG A 87 7.31 8.54 -2.06
N PRO A 88 7.21 8.95 -3.34
CA PRO A 88 8.06 8.39 -4.38
C PRO A 88 9.54 8.62 -4.03
N PHE A 89 10.40 7.70 -4.44
CA PHE A 89 11.84 7.72 -4.16
C PHE A 89 12.45 9.10 -4.47
N GLY A 90 13.12 9.69 -3.48
CA GLY A 90 13.65 11.07 -3.53
C GLY A 90 13.36 11.90 -2.27
N TRP A 91 12.55 11.39 -1.33
CA TRP A 91 12.27 12.08 -0.08
C TRP A 91 13.11 11.53 1.08
N SER A 92 14.12 12.29 1.51
CA SER A 92 14.78 12.07 2.80
C SER A 92 13.75 12.21 3.93
N SER A 93 13.51 11.14 4.69
CA SER A 93 12.59 11.20 5.83
C SER A 93 13.05 12.30 6.80
N PRO A 94 12.14 13.07 7.45
CA PRO A 94 12.53 14.08 8.43
C PRO A 94 13.37 13.54 9.60
N GLU A 95 13.35 12.21 9.82
CA GLU A 95 14.18 11.54 10.83
C GLU A 95 15.66 11.38 10.43
N GLU A 96 16.06 11.70 9.19
CA GLU A 96 17.48 11.72 8.77
C GLU A 96 18.17 13.09 8.93
N ILE A 97 17.48 14.11 9.46
CA ILE A 97 18.09 15.40 9.85
C ILE A 97 18.17 15.50 11.38
N SER A 98 18.81 14.52 12.04
CA SER A 98 19.22 14.70 13.44
C SER A 98 20.36 13.76 13.83
N GLU A 99 21.42 13.65 13.02
CA GLU A 99 22.69 13.12 13.53
C GLU A 99 23.91 13.47 12.66
N LYS A 100 24.05 14.73 12.22
CA LYS A 100 25.36 15.28 11.83
C LYS A 100 25.45 16.75 12.18
N GLY A 101 26.11 17.07 13.30
CA GLY A 101 26.48 18.45 13.60
C GLY A 101 26.71 18.78 15.07
N ARG A 102 27.65 18.10 15.73
CA ARG A 102 28.44 18.74 16.80
C ARG A 102 29.87 18.24 16.70
N ALA A 103 30.70 19.09 16.11
CA ALA A 103 32.14 19.12 16.34
C ALA A 103 32.42 19.53 17.79
#